data_AF-A0A6M3K0L6-F1
#
_entry.id   AF-A0A6M3K0L6-F1
#
_cell.length_a   1.000
_cell.length_b   1.000
_cell.length_c   1.000
_cell.angle_alpha   90.00
_cell.angle_beta   90.00
_cell.angle_gamma   90.00
#
_symmetry.space_group_name_H-M   'P 1'
#
loop_
_entity.id
_entity.type
_entity.pdbx_description
1 polymer ?
#
loop_
_entity_poly.entity_id
_entity_poly.type
_entity_poly.pdbx_seq_one_letter_code
_entity_poly.pdbx_strand_id
1 'polypeptide(L)'
;MGKKILLKKVFKERWQKKRGSPKADFTGHTTDHFIDGVPVQKKQWDQRISGIIDEDTFKLLTSPTYFNSLHWQKRREILLAVCGDISDNDVISSDLLLGELPGILNGRGLDDHRKVVAAKKKEINDRLREIPARIDELNKTLTTLPTEERSAIEAKIAQLDAQIKAISDDTAMAGLRKQKAELEAKLSEARTSLQETRRKAGKEADDKADILDTDLKQMRRDLQNADIDLTACVALMERNENEMCRLRKEFKEVSGREFKGATVCPTCGQGLPEDQVTAATEKHNTAQAEKLSEINQAGKKLRAENEGKLTPTKERLEKQKAEIEKRIPEIEEKIQKNEALKEKTIEAAGPDIKGEIAKLEAEIWAIIDKIKANPPADTTILDGQIAIERAKIAQIDGAKTTETRIKDLGNEEKKLAAEYEDLERQTNLMERFIVSKVEMLEDRINSRFDLARFKLFDIQVNGGINETCVTLFNGVPYGSGLNTGAEINVGIDIIRTLSDFYKVQAPVFIDHAESVTDILNPGSQTIKLSVDENAKVLQVECR
;
A
#
# COMPACT_ATOMS: atom_id res chain seq x y z
N MET A 1 -2.15 27.06 -43.32
CA MET A 1 -1.13 27.75 -44.15
C MET A 1 0.16 27.80 -43.35
N GLY A 2 1.24 27.19 -43.84
CA GLY A 2 2.55 27.22 -43.17
C GLY A 2 3.30 28.54 -43.43
N LYS A 3 4.07 29.01 -42.45
CA LYS A 3 4.96 30.18 -42.61
C LYS A 3 6.28 29.73 -43.23
N LYS A 4 6.66 30.30 -44.38
CA LYS A 4 7.97 30.05 -45.00
C LYS A 4 9.07 30.65 -44.13
N ILE A 5 10.15 29.89 -43.92
CA ILE A 5 11.34 30.31 -43.17
C ILE A 5 12.55 29.94 -44.01
N LEU A 6 13.52 30.83 -44.17
CA LEU A 6 14.78 30.55 -44.83
C LEU A 6 15.84 30.19 -43.79
N LEU A 7 16.31 28.94 -43.82
CA LEU A 7 17.34 28.43 -42.93
C LEU A 7 18.64 28.29 -43.71
N LYS A 8 19.74 28.90 -43.23
CA LYS A 8 21.07 28.77 -43.84
C LYS A 8 22.12 28.48 -42.77
N LYS A 9 22.92 27.44 -43.01
CA LYS A 9 24.07 27.04 -42.18
C LYS A 9 25.32 27.05 -43.05
N VAL A 10 26.36 27.76 -42.61
CA VAL A 10 27.61 27.90 -43.39
C VAL A 10 28.77 27.35 -42.57
N PHE A 11 29.26 26.18 -42.95
CA PHE A 11 30.51 25.63 -42.43
C PHE A 11 31.69 26.27 -43.17
N LYS A 12 32.61 26.88 -42.44
CA LYS A 12 33.78 27.55 -43.03
C LYS A 12 35.02 27.36 -42.17
N GLU A 13 36.16 27.40 -42.82
CA GLU A 13 37.45 27.45 -42.15
C GLU A 13 37.60 28.80 -41.44
N ARG A 14 38.12 28.74 -40.21
CA ARG A 14 38.41 29.90 -39.40
C ARG A 14 39.89 30.21 -39.52
N TRP A 15 40.21 31.27 -40.25
CA TRP A 15 41.57 31.78 -40.39
C TRP A 15 41.73 33.03 -39.53
N GLN A 16 42.75 33.06 -38.66
CA GLN A 16 43.03 34.22 -37.81
C GLN A 16 44.49 34.66 -37.98
N LYS A 17 44.72 35.96 -38.09
CA LYS A 17 46.07 36.53 -38.04
C LYS A 17 46.50 36.67 -36.59
N LYS A 18 47.54 35.93 -36.19
CA LYS A 18 48.19 36.12 -34.88
C LYS A 18 48.99 37.42 -34.89
N ARG A 19 49.02 38.12 -33.75
CA ARG A 19 49.70 39.42 -33.59
C ARG A 19 51.19 39.28 -33.96
N GLY A 20 51.63 40.01 -34.99
CA GLY A 20 53.01 39.98 -35.51
C GLY A 20 53.27 39.05 -36.70
N SER A 21 52.29 38.25 -37.16
CA SER A 21 52.44 37.41 -38.35
C SER A 21 51.75 38.04 -39.58
N PRO A 22 52.43 38.09 -40.76
CA PRO A 22 51.84 38.63 -41.98
C PRO A 22 50.79 37.69 -42.62
N LYS A 23 50.82 36.39 -42.29
CA LYS A 23 49.91 35.37 -42.83
C LYS A 23 48.84 34.97 -41.81
N ALA A 24 47.63 34.69 -42.29
CA ALA A 24 46.57 34.15 -41.46
C ALA A 24 46.83 32.66 -41.22
N ASP A 25 46.77 32.23 -39.96
CA ASP A 25 46.91 30.82 -39.59
C ASP A 25 45.53 30.18 -39.55
N PHE A 26 45.44 28.92 -39.99
CA PHE A 26 44.25 28.10 -39.80
C PHE A 26 44.06 27.83 -38.31
N THR A 27 42.91 28.19 -37.77
CA THR A 27 42.57 28.09 -36.33
C THR A 27 41.43 27.12 -36.03
N GLY A 28 41.05 26.31 -37.01
CA GLY A 28 39.95 25.34 -36.94
C GLY A 28 38.79 25.72 -37.83
N HIS A 29 37.62 25.14 -37.57
CA HIS A 29 36.39 25.39 -38.33
C HIS A 29 35.34 26.10 -37.48
N THR A 30 34.44 26.84 -38.12
CA THR A 30 33.28 27.44 -37.47
C THR A 30 32.02 27.25 -38.30
N THR A 31 30.87 27.47 -37.69
CA THR A 31 29.58 27.36 -38.37
C THR A 31 28.69 28.55 -38.04
N ASP A 32 28.37 29.32 -39.08
CA ASP A 32 27.45 30.44 -38.98
C ASP A 32 26.03 29.97 -39.27
N HIS A 33 25.06 30.49 -38.52
CA HIS A 33 23.65 30.14 -38.63
C HIS A 33 22.86 31.40 -39.01
N PHE A 34 21.90 31.29 -39.93
CA PHE A 34 21.09 32.42 -40.41
C PHE A 34 19.62 32.04 -40.54
N ILE A 35 18.72 32.81 -39.91
CA ILE A 35 17.27 32.67 -40.05
C ILE A 35 16.76 33.87 -40.83
N ASP A 36 16.07 33.64 -41.95
CA ASP A 36 15.55 34.68 -42.85
C ASP A 36 16.63 35.68 -43.30
N GLY A 37 17.86 35.16 -43.48
CA GLY A 37 19.04 35.95 -43.86
C GLY A 37 19.75 36.65 -42.70
N VAL A 38 19.18 36.64 -41.49
CA VAL A 38 19.77 37.27 -40.30
C VAL A 38 20.68 36.29 -39.56
N PRO A 39 21.97 36.62 -39.32
CA PRO A 39 22.86 35.76 -38.55
C PRO A 39 22.39 35.65 -37.10
N VAL A 40 22.32 34.43 -36.58
CA VAL A 40 21.87 34.12 -35.21
C VAL A 40 22.88 33.26 -34.47
N GLN A 41 22.85 33.33 -33.14
CA GLN A 41 23.63 32.41 -32.31
C GLN A 41 23.06 31.00 -32.37
N LYS A 42 23.90 29.97 -32.21
CA LYS A 42 23.48 28.56 -32.18
C LYS A 42 22.29 28.32 -31.24
N LYS A 43 22.27 28.90 -30.03
CA LYS A 43 21.16 28.73 -29.08
C LYS A 43 19.81 29.22 -29.62
N GLN A 44 19.81 30.36 -30.32
CA GLN A 44 18.60 30.93 -30.93
C GLN A 44 18.16 30.11 -32.14
N TRP A 45 19.12 29.59 -32.91
CA TRP A 45 18.86 28.62 -33.97
C TRP A 45 18.18 27.37 -33.41
N ASP A 46 18.80 26.71 -32.43
CA ASP A 46 18.28 25.48 -31.83
C ASP A 46 16.87 25.70 -31.23
N GLN A 47 16.66 26.83 -30.54
CA GLN A 47 15.33 27.20 -30.03
C GLN A 47 14.31 27.45 -31.15
N ARG A 48 14.71 28.07 -32.26
CA ARG A 48 13.81 28.28 -33.40
C ARG A 48 13.42 26.96 -34.05
N ILE A 49 14.37 26.04 -34.22
CA ILE A 49 14.14 24.71 -34.78
C ILE A 49 13.24 23.89 -33.85
N SER A 50 13.52 23.87 -32.55
CA SER A 50 12.69 23.17 -31.56
C SER A 50 11.25 23.71 -31.50
N GLY A 51 11.04 25.00 -31.81
CA GLY A 51 9.70 25.58 -31.97
C GLY A 51 8.98 25.19 -33.27
N ILE A 52 9.66 24.52 -34.21
CA ILE A 52 9.05 23.89 -35.39
C ILE A 52 8.76 22.43 -35.09
N ILE A 53 9.79 21.69 -34.65
CA ILE A 53 9.73 20.29 -34.24
C ILE A 53 10.96 20.01 -33.36
N ASP A 54 10.78 19.26 -32.27
CA ASP A 54 11.93 18.82 -31.48
C ASP A 54 12.74 17.75 -32.22
N GLU A 55 14.04 17.66 -31.91
CA GLU A 55 14.97 16.82 -32.66
C GLU A 55 14.62 15.32 -32.58
N ASP A 56 14.11 14.86 -31.44
CA ASP A 56 13.78 13.44 -31.24
C ASP A 56 12.51 13.06 -32.01
N THR A 57 11.48 13.89 -31.98
CA THR A 57 10.30 13.75 -32.85
C THR A 57 10.70 13.84 -34.32
N PHE A 58 11.60 14.76 -34.70
CA PHE A 58 12.08 14.84 -36.08
C PHE A 58 12.74 13.54 -36.52
N LYS A 59 13.61 12.93 -35.71
CA LYS A 59 14.22 11.63 -36.01
C LYS A 59 13.18 10.50 -36.09
N LEU A 60 12.20 10.50 -35.19
CA LEU A 60 11.08 9.54 -35.20
C LEU A 60 10.24 9.61 -36.48
N LEU A 61 10.09 10.80 -37.07
CA LEU A 61 9.25 11.02 -38.24
C LEU A 61 10.02 10.98 -39.57
N THR A 62 11.35 10.91 -39.55
CA THR A 62 12.18 11.01 -40.77
C THR A 62 12.96 9.74 -41.10
N SER A 63 13.18 8.84 -40.14
CA SER A 63 13.96 7.62 -40.34
C SER A 63 13.18 6.36 -39.95
N PRO A 64 12.90 5.44 -40.89
CA PRO A 64 12.16 4.19 -40.61
C PRO A 64 12.82 3.31 -39.53
N THR A 65 14.13 3.42 -39.36
CA THR A 65 14.89 2.59 -38.41
C THR A 65 14.97 3.20 -37.01
N TYR A 66 14.69 4.50 -36.85
CA TYR A 66 14.99 5.21 -35.60
C TYR A 66 14.14 4.72 -34.43
N PHE A 67 12.82 4.57 -34.60
CA PHE A 67 11.94 4.09 -33.54
C PHE A 67 12.44 2.77 -32.93
N ASN A 68 12.80 1.80 -33.78
CA ASN A 68 13.25 0.47 -33.35
C ASN A 68 14.68 0.44 -32.80
N SER A 69 15.46 1.52 -32.98
CA SER A 69 16.77 1.68 -32.33
C SER A 69 16.70 2.24 -30.91
N LEU A 70 15.53 2.78 -30.50
CA LEU A 70 15.31 3.27 -29.15
C LEU A 70 15.22 2.13 -28.13
N HIS A 71 15.65 2.40 -26.90
CA HIS A 71 15.45 1.49 -25.78
C HIS A 71 13.96 1.16 -25.62
N TRP A 72 13.64 -0.10 -25.30
CA TRP A 72 12.27 -0.62 -25.28
C TRP A 72 11.32 0.19 -24.37
N GLN A 73 11.83 0.73 -23.26
CA GLN A 73 11.05 1.60 -22.37
C GLN A 73 10.61 2.90 -23.06
N LYS A 74 11.48 3.51 -23.87
CA LYS A 74 11.15 4.74 -24.61
C LYS A 74 10.15 4.45 -25.72
N ARG A 75 10.30 3.31 -26.41
CA ARG A 75 9.31 2.83 -27.40
C ARG A 75 7.94 2.65 -26.76
N ARG A 76 7.87 1.98 -25.61
CA ARG A 76 6.64 1.79 -24.82
C ARG A 76 5.99 3.12 -24.42
N GLU A 77 6.77 4.06 -23.90
CA GLU A 77 6.28 5.40 -23.53
C GLU A 77 5.61 6.11 -24.72
N ILE A 78 6.24 6.07 -25.89
CA ILE A 78 5.70 6.67 -27.12
C ILE A 78 4.39 5.99 -27.51
N LEU A 79 4.33 4.66 -27.53
CA LEU A 79 3.13 3.91 -27.93
C LEU A 79 1.95 4.15 -26.98
N LEU A 80 2.21 4.22 -25.68
CA LEU A 80 1.19 4.56 -24.67
C LEU A 80 0.66 5.98 -24.86
N ALA A 81 1.53 6.94 -25.17
CA ALA A 81 1.12 8.32 -25.44
C ALA A 81 0.21 8.43 -26.68
N VAL A 82 0.43 7.59 -27.70
CA VAL A 82 -0.38 7.57 -28.94
C VAL A 82 -1.82 7.10 -28.68
N CYS A 83 -2.03 6.14 -27.77
CA CYS A 83 -3.32 5.46 -27.61
C CYS A 83 -4.14 5.92 -26.40
N GLY A 84 -3.51 6.57 -25.43
CA GLY A 84 -4.15 6.96 -24.17
C GLY A 84 -4.45 5.77 -23.26
N ASP A 85 -5.13 6.04 -22.15
CA ASP A 85 -5.43 5.03 -21.13
C ASP A 85 -6.75 4.29 -21.43
N ILE A 86 -6.90 3.10 -20.85
CA ILE A 86 -8.14 2.32 -20.86
C ILE A 86 -8.79 2.44 -19.50
N SER A 87 -10.06 2.87 -19.47
CA SER A 87 -10.79 2.99 -18.22
C SER A 87 -11.10 1.59 -17.66
N ASP A 88 -11.10 1.46 -16.33
CA ASP A 88 -11.40 0.18 -15.68
C ASP A 88 -12.80 -0.32 -16.06
N ASN A 89 -13.75 0.59 -16.31
CA ASN A 89 -15.10 0.27 -16.77
C ASN A 89 -15.12 -0.38 -18.17
N ASP A 90 -14.26 0.07 -19.09
CA ASP A 90 -14.14 -0.53 -20.42
C ASP A 90 -13.62 -1.96 -20.32
N VAL A 91 -12.67 -2.20 -19.41
CA VAL A 91 -12.11 -3.54 -19.15
C VAL A 91 -13.14 -4.46 -18.52
N ILE A 92 -13.89 -3.98 -17.53
CA ILE A 92 -14.95 -4.77 -16.89
C ILE A 92 -16.06 -5.12 -17.89
N SER A 93 -16.37 -4.21 -18.81
CA SER A 93 -17.44 -4.41 -19.79
C SER A 93 -17.05 -5.36 -20.93
N SER A 94 -15.75 -5.59 -21.15
CA SER A 94 -15.27 -6.50 -22.21
C SER A 94 -15.35 -7.98 -21.83
N ASP A 95 -15.45 -8.29 -20.53
CA ASP A 95 -15.47 -9.65 -20.01
C ASP A 95 -16.57 -9.85 -18.96
N LEU A 96 -17.57 -10.66 -19.29
CA LEU A 96 -18.72 -10.96 -18.41
C LEU A 96 -18.30 -11.47 -17.03
N LEU A 97 -17.17 -12.17 -16.92
CA LEU A 97 -16.69 -12.72 -15.66
C LEU A 97 -16.09 -11.65 -14.74
N LEU A 98 -15.72 -10.48 -15.28
CA LEU A 98 -15.25 -9.33 -14.49
C LEU A 98 -16.39 -8.47 -13.95
N GLY A 99 -17.65 -8.73 -14.34
CA GLY A 99 -18.81 -7.92 -13.94
C GLY A 99 -19.03 -7.84 -12.42
N GLU A 100 -18.63 -8.86 -11.67
CA GLU A 100 -18.74 -8.89 -10.21
C GLU A 100 -17.59 -8.15 -9.49
N LEU A 101 -16.49 -7.86 -10.20
CA LEU A 101 -15.27 -7.31 -9.61
C LEU A 101 -15.49 -5.96 -8.89
N PRO A 102 -16.28 -5.00 -9.41
CA PRO A 102 -16.55 -3.75 -8.69
C PRO A 102 -17.21 -3.96 -7.32
N GLY A 103 -18.14 -4.92 -7.24
CA GLY A 103 -18.81 -5.30 -5.99
C GLY A 103 -17.85 -6.00 -5.02
N ILE A 104 -16.89 -6.77 -5.53
CA ILE A 104 -15.84 -7.40 -4.72
C ILE A 104 -14.89 -6.33 -4.14
N LEU A 105 -14.46 -5.37 -4.97
CA LEU A 105 -13.53 -4.31 -4.57
C LEU A 105 -14.14 -3.34 -3.55
N ASN A 106 -15.47 -3.14 -3.54
CA ASN A 106 -16.18 -2.27 -2.59
C ASN A 106 -15.56 -0.88 -2.47
N GLY A 107 -15.17 -0.27 -3.60
CA GLY A 107 -14.55 1.06 -3.65
C GLY A 107 -13.06 1.11 -3.30
N ARG A 108 -12.41 -0.02 -3.05
CA ARG A 108 -10.95 -0.12 -2.90
C ARG A 108 -10.25 -0.17 -4.26
N GLY A 109 -9.00 0.30 -4.31
CA GLY A 109 -8.12 0.03 -5.44
C GLY A 109 -7.74 -1.45 -5.51
N LEU A 110 -7.41 -1.93 -6.72
CA LEU A 110 -7.11 -3.34 -6.98
C LEU A 110 -5.90 -3.86 -6.17
N ASP A 111 -4.86 -3.04 -6.00
CA ASP A 111 -3.68 -3.40 -5.21
C ASP A 111 -3.98 -3.49 -3.70
N ASP A 112 -4.81 -2.59 -3.18
CA ASP A 112 -5.22 -2.60 -1.77
C ASP A 112 -6.11 -3.80 -1.47
N HIS A 113 -7.05 -4.13 -2.36
CA HIS A 113 -7.88 -5.32 -2.20
C HIS A 113 -7.06 -6.60 -2.28
N ARG A 114 -6.07 -6.67 -3.18
CA ARG A 114 -5.11 -7.79 -3.25
C ARG A 114 -4.39 -8.00 -1.92
N LYS A 115 -3.93 -6.94 -1.26
CA LYS A 115 -3.29 -7.05 0.07
C LYS A 115 -4.24 -7.58 1.13
N VAL A 116 -5.50 -7.14 1.12
CA VAL A 116 -6.53 -7.63 2.04
C VAL A 116 -6.80 -9.12 1.83
N VAL A 117 -7.00 -9.55 0.58
CA VAL A 117 -7.22 -10.95 0.22
C VAL A 117 -6.02 -11.80 0.64
N ALA A 118 -4.79 -11.37 0.36
CA ALA A 118 -3.58 -12.10 0.74
C ALA A 118 -3.44 -12.27 2.26
N ALA A 119 -3.71 -11.21 3.04
CA ALA A 119 -3.67 -11.26 4.50
C ALA A 119 -4.71 -12.25 5.06
N LYS A 120 -5.96 -12.19 4.57
CA LYS A 120 -7.03 -13.10 4.99
C LYS A 120 -6.76 -14.54 4.60
N LYS A 121 -6.30 -14.80 3.37
CA LYS A 121 -5.93 -16.16 2.93
C LYS A 121 -4.84 -16.74 3.83
N LYS A 122 -3.86 -15.94 4.23
CA LYS A 122 -2.82 -16.38 5.17
C LYS A 122 -3.42 -16.75 6.53
N GLU A 123 -4.21 -15.87 7.13
CA GLU A 123 -4.87 -16.11 8.43
C GLU A 123 -5.73 -17.39 8.41
N ILE A 124 -6.58 -17.54 7.38
CA ILE A 124 -7.46 -18.70 7.21
C ILE A 124 -6.64 -19.98 7.00
N ASN A 125 -5.60 -19.94 6.18
CA ASN A 125 -4.75 -21.11 5.91
C ASN A 125 -3.95 -21.53 7.14
N ASP A 126 -3.45 -20.58 7.92
CA ASP A 126 -2.77 -20.88 9.20
C ASP A 126 -3.77 -21.56 10.16
N ARG A 127 -5.01 -21.05 10.25
CA ARG A 127 -6.06 -21.66 11.06
C ARG A 127 -6.48 -23.06 10.58
N LEU A 128 -6.63 -23.27 9.27
CA LEU A 128 -6.95 -24.56 8.66
C LEU A 128 -5.85 -25.61 8.93
N ARG A 129 -4.59 -25.21 9.07
CA ARG A 129 -3.49 -26.12 9.44
C ARG A 129 -3.51 -26.52 10.92
N GLU A 130 -4.00 -25.65 11.79
CA GLU A 130 -4.07 -25.90 13.24
C GLU A 130 -5.24 -26.83 13.62
N ILE A 131 -6.38 -26.71 12.95
CA ILE A 131 -7.61 -27.43 13.31
C ILE A 131 -7.41 -28.96 13.33
N PRO A 132 -6.79 -29.61 12.32
CA PRO A 132 -6.58 -31.06 12.31
C PRO A 132 -5.76 -31.56 13.51
N ALA A 133 -4.69 -30.84 13.86
CA ALA A 133 -3.84 -31.19 15.00
C ALA A 133 -4.63 -31.10 16.32
N ARG A 134 -5.51 -30.10 16.45
CA ARG A 134 -6.34 -29.91 17.64
C ARG A 134 -7.45 -30.95 17.75
N ILE A 135 -8.04 -31.35 16.62
CA ILE A 135 -9.00 -32.45 16.56
C ILE A 135 -8.32 -33.77 16.94
N ASP A 136 -7.11 -34.04 16.44
CA ASP A 136 -6.34 -35.24 16.79
C ASP A 136 -5.99 -35.29 18.29
N GLU A 137 -5.57 -34.17 18.87
CA GLU A 137 -5.34 -34.05 20.32
C GLU A 137 -6.61 -34.37 21.13
N LEU A 138 -7.75 -33.77 20.77
CA LEU A 138 -9.04 -34.03 21.43
C LEU A 138 -9.49 -35.47 21.26
N ASN A 139 -9.30 -36.07 20.07
CA ASN A 139 -9.63 -37.48 19.83
C ASN A 139 -8.80 -38.43 20.70
N LYS A 140 -7.52 -38.12 20.96
CA LYS A 140 -6.70 -38.93 21.88
C LYS A 140 -7.28 -38.91 23.29
N THR A 141 -7.81 -37.79 23.76
CA THR A 141 -8.45 -37.71 25.09
C THR A 141 -9.73 -38.54 25.21
N LEU A 142 -10.38 -38.91 24.10
CA LEU A 142 -11.60 -39.74 24.09
C LEU A 142 -11.31 -41.25 24.19
N THR A 143 -10.07 -41.70 23.99
CA THR A 143 -9.75 -43.15 23.96
C THR A 143 -9.71 -43.82 25.35
N THR A 144 -9.82 -43.06 26.43
CA THR A 144 -9.78 -43.52 27.83
C THR A 144 -11.16 -43.63 28.49
N LEU A 145 -12.23 -43.78 27.71
CA LEU A 145 -13.59 -43.86 28.24
C LEU A 145 -13.86 -45.20 28.96
N PRO A 146 -14.65 -45.19 30.05
CA PRO A 146 -15.13 -46.42 30.69
C PRO A 146 -15.95 -47.27 29.72
N THR A 147 -15.76 -48.60 29.75
CA THR A 147 -16.53 -49.55 28.94
C THR A 147 -17.97 -49.75 29.43
N GLU A 148 -18.26 -49.36 30.68
CA GLU A 148 -19.56 -49.52 31.32
C GLU A 148 -20.51 -48.38 30.92
N GLU A 149 -21.78 -48.70 30.62
CA GLU A 149 -22.79 -47.66 30.36
C GLU A 149 -23.05 -46.81 31.60
N ARG A 150 -23.31 -45.50 31.39
CA ARG A 150 -23.60 -44.52 32.45
C ARG A 150 -24.66 -45.02 33.44
N SER A 151 -25.73 -45.65 32.94
CA SER A 151 -26.83 -46.19 33.74
C SER A 151 -26.36 -47.27 34.73
N ALA A 152 -25.39 -48.10 34.34
CA ALA A 152 -24.82 -49.13 35.21
C ALA A 152 -23.92 -48.53 36.30
N ILE A 153 -23.18 -47.46 35.98
CA ILE A 153 -22.34 -46.73 36.93
C ILE A 153 -23.22 -45.99 37.96
N GLU A 154 -24.29 -45.33 37.50
CA GLU A 154 -25.28 -44.68 38.37
C GLU A 154 -25.98 -45.70 39.29
N ALA A 155 -26.30 -46.90 38.79
CA ALA A 155 -26.85 -47.97 39.62
C ALA A 155 -25.88 -48.49 40.69
N LYS A 156 -24.58 -48.61 40.37
CA LYS A 156 -23.54 -48.97 41.35
C LYS A 156 -23.39 -47.90 42.43
N ILE A 157 -23.37 -46.62 42.04
CA ILE A 157 -23.36 -45.50 43.00
C ILE A 157 -24.57 -45.59 43.93
N ALA A 158 -25.76 -45.82 43.39
CA ALA A 158 -26.99 -45.95 44.18
C ALA A 158 -26.95 -47.15 45.15
N GLN A 159 -26.36 -48.28 44.74
CA GLN A 159 -26.14 -49.43 45.62
C GLN A 159 -25.12 -49.15 46.75
N LEU A 160 -24.00 -48.50 46.43
CA LEU A 160 -22.99 -48.13 47.42
C LEU A 160 -23.54 -47.09 48.41
N ASP A 161 -24.31 -46.11 47.93
CA ASP A 161 -25.03 -45.14 48.76
C ASP A 161 -26.05 -45.83 49.69
N ALA A 162 -26.73 -46.88 49.21
CA ALA A 162 -27.65 -47.68 50.03
C ALA A 162 -26.91 -48.51 51.10
N GLN A 163 -25.73 -49.04 50.80
CA GLN A 163 -24.88 -49.76 51.76
C GLN A 163 -24.32 -48.82 52.84
N ILE A 164 -23.87 -47.62 52.47
CA ILE A 164 -23.44 -46.58 53.41
C ILE A 164 -24.60 -46.20 54.33
N LYS A 165 -25.81 -46.02 53.79
CA LYS A 165 -27.02 -45.74 54.59
C LYS A 165 -27.31 -46.84 55.61
N ALA A 166 -27.27 -48.11 55.20
CA ALA A 166 -27.51 -49.26 56.08
C ALA A 166 -26.45 -49.44 57.19
N ILE A 167 -25.18 -49.10 56.91
CA ILE A 167 -24.08 -49.13 57.90
C ILE A 167 -24.17 -47.96 58.89
N SER A 168 -24.79 -46.86 58.48
CA SER A 168 -24.91 -45.64 59.28
C SER A 168 -26.16 -45.56 60.17
N ASP A 169 -27.03 -46.57 60.16
CA ASP A 169 -28.25 -46.62 60.99
C ASP A 169 -27.93 -47.01 62.44
N ASP A 170 -27.13 -46.17 63.09
CA ASP A 170 -27.33 -45.85 64.50
C ASP A 170 -28.21 -44.60 64.53
N THR A 171 -29.49 -44.77 64.90
CA THR A 171 -30.55 -43.76 64.77
C THR A 171 -30.22 -42.39 65.41
N ALA A 172 -29.25 -42.34 66.32
CA ALA A 172 -28.71 -41.09 66.88
C ALA A 172 -27.74 -40.34 65.93
N MET A 173 -26.93 -41.05 65.15
CA MET A 173 -25.94 -40.47 64.23
C MET A 173 -26.57 -39.94 62.94
N ALA A 174 -27.63 -40.59 62.46
CA ALA A 174 -28.44 -40.09 61.34
C ALA A 174 -29.08 -38.72 61.67
N GLY A 175 -29.54 -38.54 62.92
CA GLY A 175 -30.06 -37.26 63.42
C GLY A 175 -29.02 -36.14 63.43
N LEU A 176 -27.81 -36.41 63.93
CA LEU A 176 -26.70 -35.44 63.96
C LEU A 176 -26.19 -35.10 62.55
N ARG A 177 -26.13 -36.08 61.63
CA ARG A 177 -25.76 -35.85 60.23
C ARG A 177 -26.81 -35.03 59.48
N LYS A 178 -28.10 -35.26 59.73
CA LYS A 178 -29.19 -34.44 59.20
C LYS A 178 -29.12 -33.01 59.70
N GLN A 179 -28.89 -32.81 61.01
CA GLN A 179 -28.70 -31.48 61.60
C GLN A 179 -27.46 -30.78 61.01
N LYS A 180 -26.34 -31.49 60.82
CA LYS A 180 -25.16 -30.95 60.14
C LYS A 180 -25.47 -30.52 58.71
N ALA A 181 -26.13 -31.35 57.91
CA ALA A 181 -26.50 -31.03 56.54
C ALA A 181 -27.46 -29.83 56.45
N GLU A 182 -28.41 -29.71 57.38
CA GLU A 182 -29.31 -28.55 57.49
C GLU A 182 -28.55 -27.27 57.83
N LEU A 183 -27.57 -27.32 58.75
CA LEU A 183 -26.72 -26.17 59.08
C LEU A 183 -25.74 -25.84 57.94
N GLU A 184 -25.21 -26.82 57.22
CA GLU A 184 -24.35 -26.61 56.05
C GLU A 184 -25.12 -25.98 54.89
N ALA A 185 -26.38 -26.36 54.68
CA ALA A 185 -27.27 -25.71 53.73
C ALA A 185 -27.53 -24.24 54.12
N LYS A 186 -27.83 -23.97 55.40
CA LYS A 186 -27.99 -22.59 55.93
C LYS A 186 -26.69 -21.78 55.82
N LEU A 187 -25.54 -22.40 56.08
CA LEU A 187 -24.23 -21.75 55.94
C LEU A 187 -23.95 -21.40 54.48
N SER A 188 -24.28 -22.29 53.55
CA SER A 188 -24.17 -22.02 52.11
C SER A 188 -25.07 -20.84 51.71
N GLU A 189 -26.32 -20.84 52.15
CA GLU A 189 -27.28 -19.76 51.86
C GLU A 189 -26.83 -18.41 52.46
N ALA A 190 -26.35 -18.41 53.70
CA ALA A 190 -25.80 -17.21 54.36
C ALA A 190 -24.53 -16.69 53.64
N ARG A 191 -23.65 -17.58 53.16
CA ARG A 191 -22.46 -17.21 52.36
C ARG A 191 -22.85 -16.62 51.01
N THR A 192 -23.83 -17.21 50.32
CA THR A 192 -24.37 -16.67 49.07
C THR A 192 -25.02 -15.30 49.30
N SER A 193 -25.79 -15.14 50.37
CA SER A 193 -26.41 -13.87 50.76
C SER A 193 -25.37 -12.78 51.10
N LEU A 194 -24.28 -13.14 51.81
CA LEU A 194 -23.17 -12.23 52.08
C LEU A 194 -22.46 -11.82 50.79
N GLN A 195 -22.22 -12.76 49.89
CA GLN A 195 -21.61 -12.49 48.58
C GLN A 195 -22.50 -11.55 47.74
N GLU A 196 -23.82 -11.77 47.72
CA GLU A 196 -24.74 -10.89 47.00
C GLU A 196 -24.82 -9.49 47.62
N THR A 197 -24.82 -9.41 48.95
CA THR A 197 -24.79 -8.14 49.70
C THR A 197 -23.51 -7.37 49.41
N ARG A 198 -22.36 -8.04 49.40
CA ARG A 198 -21.06 -7.45 49.04
C ARG A 198 -21.00 -7.02 47.57
N ARG A 199 -21.57 -7.81 46.66
CA ARG A 199 -21.70 -7.45 45.24
C ARG A 199 -22.55 -6.20 45.05
N LYS A 200 -23.68 -6.09 45.75
CA LYS A 200 -24.53 -4.90 45.73
C LYS A 200 -23.80 -3.68 46.32
N ALA A 201 -23.09 -3.86 47.42
CA ALA A 201 -22.30 -2.81 48.07
C ALA A 201 -21.13 -2.31 47.21
N GLY A 202 -20.52 -3.18 46.39
CA GLY A 202 -19.45 -2.81 45.46
C GLY A 202 -19.92 -2.19 44.13
N LYS A 203 -21.21 -2.30 43.81
CA LYS A 203 -21.75 -1.97 42.48
C LYS A 203 -21.49 -0.50 42.07
N GLU A 204 -21.76 0.45 42.96
CA GLU A 204 -21.55 1.87 42.64
C GLU A 204 -20.08 2.20 42.39
N ALA A 205 -19.17 1.52 43.08
CA ALA A 205 -17.74 1.67 42.85
C ALA A 205 -17.31 1.00 41.54
N ASP A 206 -17.90 -0.12 41.16
CA ASP A 206 -17.68 -0.77 39.85
C ASP A 206 -18.16 0.12 38.69
N ASP A 207 -19.39 0.63 38.77
CA ASP A 207 -19.95 1.54 37.76
C ASP A 207 -19.07 2.80 37.59
N LYS A 208 -18.53 3.33 38.70
CA LYS A 208 -17.61 4.47 38.68
C LYS A 208 -16.22 4.12 38.15
N ALA A 209 -15.73 2.90 38.38
CA ALA A 209 -14.46 2.43 37.83
C ALA A 209 -14.53 2.31 36.31
N ASP A 210 -15.63 1.78 35.78
CA ASP A 210 -15.85 1.65 34.33
C ASP A 210 -15.86 3.02 33.63
N ILE A 211 -16.48 4.03 34.24
CA ILE A 211 -16.48 5.41 33.73
C ILE A 211 -15.05 5.98 33.73
N LEU A 212 -14.32 5.86 34.85
CA LEU A 212 -12.96 6.39 34.97
C LEU A 212 -11.97 5.69 34.02
N ASP A 213 -12.10 4.38 33.83
CA ASP A 213 -11.27 3.62 32.88
C ASP A 213 -11.59 4.01 31.42
N THR A 214 -12.87 4.23 31.10
CA THR A 214 -13.29 4.74 29.79
C THR A 214 -12.70 6.14 29.52
N ASP A 215 -12.78 7.04 30.50
CA ASP A 215 -12.20 8.38 30.42
C ASP A 215 -10.67 8.32 30.24
N LEU A 216 -9.99 7.46 30.99
CA LEU A 216 -8.54 7.26 30.89
C LEU A 216 -8.13 6.75 29.50
N LYS A 217 -8.88 5.77 28.97
CA LYS A 217 -8.68 5.23 27.62
C LYS A 217 -8.92 6.29 26.54
N GLN A 218 -9.89 7.19 26.74
CA GLN A 218 -10.14 8.29 25.82
C GLN A 218 -8.99 9.30 25.86
N MET A 219 -8.56 9.73 27.05
CA MET A 219 -7.45 10.68 27.20
C MET A 219 -6.14 10.14 26.62
N ARG A 220 -5.83 8.85 26.80
CA ARG A 220 -4.65 8.22 26.20
C ARG A 220 -4.70 8.22 24.67
N ARG A 221 -5.89 8.03 24.08
CA ARG A 221 -6.09 8.13 22.63
C ARG A 221 -5.93 9.57 22.13
N ASP A 222 -6.51 10.54 22.83
CA ASP A 222 -6.38 11.95 22.49
C ASP A 222 -4.92 12.42 22.57
N LEU A 223 -4.17 11.93 23.57
CA LEU A 223 -2.73 12.18 23.71
C LEU A 223 -1.94 11.64 22.51
N GLN A 224 -2.21 10.39 22.11
CA GLN A 224 -1.56 9.76 20.97
C GLN A 224 -1.85 10.51 19.66
N ASN A 225 -3.11 10.92 19.45
CA ASN A 225 -3.50 11.68 18.26
C ASN A 225 -2.80 13.05 18.22
N ALA A 226 -2.76 13.77 19.35
CA ALA A 226 -2.07 15.05 19.45
C ALA A 226 -0.56 14.93 19.17
N ASP A 227 0.07 13.83 19.58
CA ASP A 227 1.48 13.54 19.33
C ASP A 227 1.77 13.27 17.84
N ILE A 228 0.90 12.50 17.18
CA ILE A 228 0.98 12.25 15.73
C ILE A 228 0.83 13.56 14.95
N ASP A 229 -0.18 14.36 15.28
CA ASP A 229 -0.43 15.66 14.63
C ASP A 229 0.73 16.64 14.84
N LEU A 230 1.29 16.68 16.06
CA LEU A 230 2.45 17.52 16.38
C LEU A 230 3.67 17.10 15.57
N THR A 231 3.94 15.79 15.49
CA THR A 231 5.05 15.24 14.70
C THR A 231 4.92 15.59 13.22
N ALA A 232 3.72 15.45 12.66
CA ALA A 232 3.44 15.81 11.27
C ALA A 232 3.62 17.31 11.03
N CYS A 233 3.14 18.16 11.95
CA CYS A 233 3.29 19.61 11.87
C CYS A 233 4.76 20.03 11.90
N VAL A 234 5.55 19.48 12.83
CA VAL A 234 6.99 19.76 12.94
C VAL A 234 7.74 19.32 11.68
N ALA A 235 7.46 18.12 11.17
CA ALA A 235 8.08 17.63 9.94
C ALA A 235 7.77 18.52 8.72
N LEU A 236 6.56 19.07 8.63
CA LEU A 236 6.20 20.01 7.56
C LEU A 236 6.94 21.35 7.72
N MET A 237 7.07 21.86 8.94
CA MET A 237 7.86 23.07 9.21
C MET A 237 9.32 22.90 8.79
N GLU A 238 9.95 21.77 9.12
CA GLU A 238 11.33 21.43 8.72
C GLU A 238 11.49 21.34 7.20
N ARG A 239 10.53 20.72 6.50
CA ARG A 239 10.53 20.69 5.02
C ARG A 239 10.48 22.10 4.42
N ASN A 240 9.62 22.95 4.95
CA ASN A 240 9.51 24.34 4.51
C ASN A 240 10.79 25.13 4.79
N GLU A 241 11.46 24.90 5.93
CA GLU A 241 12.75 25.51 6.25
C GLU A 241 13.87 25.07 5.29
N ASN A 242 13.91 23.78 4.97
CA ASN A 242 14.85 23.24 3.99
C ASN A 242 14.63 23.83 2.59
N GLU A 243 13.38 23.97 2.17
CA GLU A 243 13.04 24.58 0.88
C GLU A 243 13.38 26.08 0.86
N MET A 244 13.10 26.82 1.95
CA MET A 244 13.55 28.21 2.09
C MET A 244 15.07 28.35 2.01
N CYS A 245 15.82 27.42 2.59
CA CYS A 245 17.28 27.38 2.48
C CYS A 245 17.73 27.15 1.02
N ARG A 246 17.07 26.24 0.30
CA ARG A 246 17.30 26.01 -1.14
C ARG A 246 17.03 27.27 -1.96
N LEU A 247 15.89 27.93 -1.74
CA LEU A 247 15.51 29.17 -2.42
C LEU A 247 16.51 30.31 -2.14
N ARG A 248 17.06 30.42 -0.91
CA ARG A 248 18.12 31.40 -0.60
C ARG A 248 19.41 31.13 -1.37
N LYS A 249 19.78 29.85 -1.57
CA LYS A 249 20.94 29.48 -2.39
C LYS A 249 20.68 29.84 -3.86
N GLU A 250 19.53 29.45 -4.40
CA GLU A 250 19.11 29.79 -5.77
C GLU A 250 19.08 31.32 -5.98
N PHE A 251 18.59 32.09 -5.01
CA PHE A 251 18.59 33.54 -5.05
C PHE A 251 20.01 34.12 -5.19
N LYS A 252 20.96 33.64 -4.37
CA LYS A 252 22.36 34.08 -4.44
C LYS A 252 22.99 33.74 -5.80
N GLU A 253 22.72 32.55 -6.31
CA GLU A 253 23.21 32.12 -7.62
C GLU A 253 22.64 32.98 -8.75
N VAL A 254 21.34 33.26 -8.74
CA VAL A 254 20.69 34.08 -9.78
C VAL A 254 21.12 35.54 -9.66
N SER A 255 21.24 36.09 -8.44
CA SER A 255 21.68 37.47 -8.21
C SER A 255 23.15 37.69 -8.58
N GLY A 256 24.00 36.66 -8.43
CA GLY A 256 25.42 36.72 -8.80
C GLY A 256 25.68 36.52 -10.30
N ARG A 257 24.64 36.29 -11.12
CA ARG A 257 24.78 36.22 -12.57
C ARG A 257 24.93 37.63 -13.13
N GLU A 258 26.11 37.93 -13.64
CA GLU A 258 26.34 39.13 -14.44
C GLU A 258 26.05 38.87 -15.91
N PHE A 259 25.57 39.89 -16.61
CA PHE A 259 25.45 39.86 -18.06
C PHE A 259 26.84 39.87 -18.71
N LYS A 260 27.38 38.68 -18.99
CA LYS A 260 28.65 38.50 -19.73
C LYS A 260 28.43 38.55 -21.25
N GLY A 261 27.62 39.50 -21.72
CA GLY A 261 27.43 39.73 -23.16
C GLY A 261 28.65 40.42 -23.76
N ALA A 262 29.15 39.93 -24.90
CA ALA A 262 30.25 40.57 -25.58
C ALA A 262 29.79 41.93 -26.13
N THR A 263 30.39 43.05 -25.68
CA THR A 263 30.15 44.41 -26.22
C THR A 263 30.83 44.63 -27.57
N VAL A 264 31.67 43.68 -27.98
CA VAL A 264 32.44 43.69 -29.21
C VAL A 264 32.07 42.44 -30.00
N CYS A 265 31.74 42.62 -31.27
CA CYS A 265 31.44 41.52 -32.17
C CYS A 265 32.67 40.59 -32.28
N PRO A 266 32.56 39.31 -31.87
CA PRO A 266 33.69 38.38 -31.87
C PRO A 266 34.16 37.98 -33.28
N THR A 267 33.42 38.37 -34.32
CA THR A 267 33.67 38.04 -35.72
C THR A 267 34.42 39.14 -36.46
N CYS A 268 34.14 40.42 -36.15
CA CYS A 268 34.74 41.57 -36.84
C CYS A 268 35.47 42.56 -35.92
N GLY A 269 35.41 42.39 -34.59
CA GLY A 269 36.09 43.25 -33.62
C GLY A 269 35.48 44.65 -33.47
N GLN A 270 34.38 44.95 -34.17
CA GLN A 270 33.63 46.20 -34.04
C GLN A 270 32.71 46.16 -32.81
N GLY A 271 32.53 47.30 -32.14
CA GLY A 271 31.53 47.43 -31.07
C GLY A 271 30.14 47.07 -31.59
N LEU A 272 29.39 46.27 -30.83
CA LEU A 272 27.99 46.01 -31.17
C LEU A 272 27.19 47.32 -31.07
N PRO A 273 26.13 47.50 -31.89
CA PRO A 273 25.27 48.68 -31.81
C PRO A 273 24.77 48.88 -30.38
N GLU A 274 24.86 50.12 -29.89
CA GLU A 274 24.55 50.48 -28.51
C GLU A 274 23.11 50.09 -28.13
N ASP A 275 22.17 50.28 -29.06
CA ASP A 275 20.75 49.91 -28.93
C ASP A 275 20.52 48.39 -28.75
N GLN A 276 21.40 47.54 -29.30
CA GLN A 276 21.26 46.08 -29.19
C GLN A 276 21.88 45.53 -27.91
N VAL A 277 22.99 46.13 -27.47
CA VAL A 277 23.63 45.79 -26.18
C VAL A 277 22.73 46.24 -25.03
N THR A 278 22.15 47.42 -25.12
CA THR A 278 21.18 47.94 -24.16
C THR A 278 19.94 47.06 -24.09
N ALA A 279 19.28 46.75 -25.22
CA ALA A 279 18.09 45.88 -25.24
C ALA A 279 18.35 44.46 -24.69
N ALA A 280 19.52 43.87 -24.97
CA ALA A 280 19.89 42.54 -24.45
C ALA A 280 20.20 42.57 -22.95
N THR A 281 20.85 43.64 -22.48
CA THR A 281 21.12 43.87 -21.06
C THR A 281 19.82 44.10 -20.30
N GLU A 282 18.91 44.93 -20.84
CA GLU A 282 17.57 45.15 -20.29
C GLU A 282 16.79 43.84 -20.20
N LYS A 283 16.75 43.03 -21.27
CA LYS A 283 16.06 41.74 -21.26
C LYS A 283 16.65 40.76 -20.23
N HIS A 284 17.97 40.73 -20.07
CA HIS A 284 18.62 39.93 -19.04
C HIS A 284 18.24 40.42 -17.65
N ASN A 285 18.31 41.73 -17.41
CA ASN A 285 17.97 42.36 -16.14
C ASN A 285 16.48 42.13 -15.79
N THR A 286 15.57 42.22 -16.76
CA THR A 286 14.14 41.94 -16.57
C THR A 286 13.91 40.48 -16.20
N ALA A 287 14.47 39.52 -16.96
CA ALA A 287 14.30 38.10 -16.66
C ALA A 287 14.95 37.69 -15.32
N GLN A 288 16.09 38.30 -14.99
CA GLN A 288 16.75 38.13 -13.69
C GLN A 288 15.88 38.71 -12.57
N ALA A 289 15.33 39.90 -12.75
CA ALA A 289 14.43 40.54 -11.78
C ALA A 289 13.14 39.73 -11.58
N GLU A 290 12.54 39.20 -12.65
CA GLU A 290 11.37 38.32 -12.60
C GLU A 290 11.68 37.06 -11.80
N LYS A 291 12.78 36.36 -12.13
CA LYS A 291 13.18 35.14 -11.42
C LYS A 291 13.50 35.40 -9.94
N LEU A 292 14.18 36.50 -9.62
CA LEU A 292 14.44 36.90 -8.24
C LEU A 292 13.14 37.25 -7.50
N SER A 293 12.17 37.86 -8.18
CA SER A 293 10.84 38.14 -7.64
C SER A 293 10.08 36.85 -7.33
N GLU A 294 10.09 35.88 -8.24
CA GLU A 294 9.46 34.55 -8.04
C GLU A 294 10.05 33.81 -6.84
N ILE A 295 11.39 33.72 -6.76
CA ILE A 295 12.09 33.07 -5.64
C ILE A 295 11.74 33.75 -4.31
N ASN A 296 11.73 35.09 -4.30
CA ASN A 296 11.34 35.87 -3.12
C ASN A 296 9.88 35.63 -2.74
N GLN A 297 8.96 35.57 -3.70
CA GLN A 297 7.55 35.30 -3.44
C GLN A 297 7.35 33.88 -2.89
N ALA A 298 8.01 32.87 -3.46
CA ALA A 298 7.96 31.49 -2.97
C ALA A 298 8.50 31.40 -1.53
N GLY A 299 9.66 32.01 -1.25
CA GLY A 299 10.23 32.04 0.10
C GLY A 299 9.34 32.77 1.10
N LYS A 300 8.73 33.90 0.72
CA LYS A 300 7.77 34.62 1.56
C LYS A 300 6.51 33.81 1.84
N LYS A 301 6.00 33.06 0.86
CA LYS A 301 4.83 32.17 1.04
C LYS A 301 5.12 31.07 2.06
N LEU A 302 6.24 30.36 1.90
CA LEU A 302 6.65 29.30 2.84
C LEU A 302 6.87 29.85 4.26
N ARG A 303 7.49 31.03 4.36
CA ARG A 303 7.67 31.72 5.63
C ARG A 303 6.33 32.10 6.27
N ALA A 304 5.41 32.67 5.50
CA ALA A 304 4.08 33.03 5.97
C ALA A 304 3.24 31.80 6.36
N GLU A 305 3.43 30.67 5.70
CA GLU A 305 2.80 29.40 6.06
C GLU A 305 3.35 28.85 7.39
N ASN A 306 4.67 28.84 7.57
CA ASN A 306 5.28 28.45 8.84
C ASN A 306 4.84 29.38 9.98
N GLU A 307 5.08 30.69 9.85
CA GLU A 307 4.80 31.67 10.92
C GLU A 307 3.29 31.86 11.17
N GLY A 308 2.48 31.86 10.10
CA GLY A 308 1.05 32.20 10.18
C GLY A 308 0.12 31.03 10.44
N LYS A 309 0.53 29.79 10.13
CA LYS A 309 -0.33 28.59 10.29
C LYS A 309 0.32 27.49 11.12
N LEU A 310 1.55 27.11 10.81
CA LEU A 310 2.16 25.94 11.45
C LEU A 310 2.63 26.23 12.88
N THR A 311 3.25 27.38 13.14
CA THR A 311 3.63 27.81 14.50
C THR A 311 2.44 27.86 15.47
N PRO A 312 1.33 28.56 15.18
CA PRO A 312 0.18 28.56 16.11
C PRO A 312 -0.48 27.18 16.23
N THR A 313 -0.43 26.36 15.17
CA THR A 313 -0.92 24.97 15.23
C THR A 313 -0.06 24.12 16.15
N LYS A 314 1.27 24.24 16.04
CA LYS A 314 2.24 23.57 16.92
C LYS A 314 2.01 23.97 18.38
N GLU A 315 1.96 25.26 18.68
CA GLU A 315 1.73 25.76 20.05
C GLU A 315 0.39 25.27 20.63
N ARG A 316 -0.66 25.22 19.80
CA ARG A 316 -1.96 24.67 20.20
C ARG A 316 -1.86 23.17 20.54
N LEU A 317 -1.20 22.38 19.70
CA LEU A 317 -1.02 20.94 19.90
C LEU A 317 -0.15 20.65 21.12
N GLU A 318 0.94 21.39 21.33
CA GLU A 318 1.80 21.29 22.52
C GLU A 318 1.01 21.62 23.79
N LYS A 319 0.17 22.66 23.76
CA LYS A 319 -0.70 23.01 24.89
C LYS A 319 -1.74 21.92 25.17
N GLN A 320 -2.39 21.40 24.13
CA GLN A 320 -3.36 20.29 24.26
C GLN A 320 -2.70 19.05 24.85
N LYS A 321 -1.51 18.68 24.36
CA LYS A 321 -0.71 17.57 24.87
C LYS A 321 -0.40 17.74 26.36
N ALA A 322 0.13 18.90 26.75
CA ALA A 322 0.49 19.18 28.14
C ALA A 322 -0.74 19.17 29.08
N GLU A 323 -1.90 19.63 28.61
CA GLU A 323 -3.15 19.58 29.37
C GLU A 323 -3.63 18.14 29.59
N ILE A 324 -3.55 17.29 28.55
CA ILE A 324 -3.93 15.87 28.65
C ILE A 324 -2.96 15.11 29.55
N GLU A 325 -1.65 15.31 29.39
CA GLU A 325 -0.61 14.69 30.22
C GLU A 325 -0.77 15.04 31.70
N LYS A 326 -1.27 16.23 32.03
CA LYS A 326 -1.58 16.62 33.40
C LYS A 326 -2.84 15.96 33.96
N ARG A 327 -3.85 15.69 33.12
CA ARG A 327 -5.14 15.10 33.54
C ARG A 327 -5.10 13.59 33.74
N ILE A 328 -4.24 12.88 33.01
CA ILE A 328 -4.04 11.42 33.16
C ILE A 328 -3.75 11.02 34.63
N PRO A 329 -2.74 11.58 35.32
CA PRO A 329 -2.45 11.20 36.71
C PRO A 329 -3.60 11.56 37.66
N GLU A 330 -4.37 12.62 37.39
CA GLU A 330 -5.55 12.97 38.21
C GLU A 330 -6.66 11.91 38.12
N ILE A 331 -6.83 11.28 36.95
CA ILE A 331 -7.78 10.17 36.76
C ILE A 331 -7.25 8.88 37.39
N GLU A 332 -5.96 8.59 37.23
CA GLU A 332 -5.32 7.42 37.86
C GLU A 332 -5.42 7.48 39.39
N GLU A 333 -5.25 8.66 39.99
CA GLU A 333 -5.46 8.86 41.43
C GLU A 333 -6.93 8.65 41.83
N LYS A 334 -7.90 9.08 41.00
CA LYS A 334 -9.33 8.83 41.23
C LYS A 334 -9.67 7.34 41.17
N ILE A 335 -9.04 6.58 40.26
CA ILE A 335 -9.19 5.13 40.16
C ILE A 335 -8.70 4.47 41.45
N GLN A 336 -7.47 4.78 41.89
CA GLN A 336 -6.91 4.23 43.14
C GLN A 336 -7.78 4.55 44.36
N LYS A 337 -8.28 5.79 44.47
CA LYS A 337 -9.20 6.18 45.56
C LYS A 337 -10.52 5.41 45.51
N ASN A 338 -11.03 5.14 44.31
CA ASN A 338 -12.27 4.40 44.11
C ASN A 338 -12.10 2.91 44.47
N GLU A 339 -10.96 2.31 44.15
CA GLU A 339 -10.61 0.93 44.55
C GLU A 339 -10.51 0.80 46.08
N ALA A 340 -9.80 1.72 46.73
CA ALA A 340 -9.69 1.73 48.19
C ALA A 340 -11.05 1.96 48.89
N LEU A 341 -11.93 2.75 48.28
CA LEU A 341 -13.30 2.94 48.77
C LEU A 341 -14.13 1.67 48.61
N LYS A 342 -14.06 1.02 47.45
CA LYS A 342 -14.73 -0.26 47.17
C LYS A 342 -14.37 -1.32 48.21
N GLU A 343 -13.08 -1.49 48.50
CA GLU A 343 -12.60 -2.47 49.48
C GLU A 343 -13.20 -2.22 50.88
N LYS A 344 -13.16 -0.96 51.35
CA LYS A 344 -13.78 -0.58 52.63
C LYS A 344 -15.29 -0.81 52.65
N THR A 345 -16.00 -0.49 51.57
CA THR A 345 -17.46 -0.66 51.48
C THR A 345 -17.86 -2.14 51.45
N ILE A 346 -17.10 -2.99 50.76
CA ILE A 346 -17.30 -4.45 50.73
C ILE A 346 -17.00 -5.07 52.09
N GLU A 347 -15.95 -4.63 52.78
CA GLU A 347 -15.56 -5.15 54.08
C GLU A 347 -16.60 -4.81 55.17
N ALA A 348 -17.16 -3.59 55.12
CA ALA A 348 -18.21 -3.13 56.03
C ALA A 348 -19.61 -3.72 55.71
N ALA A 349 -19.79 -4.40 54.57
CA ALA A 349 -21.07 -4.94 54.15
C ALA A 349 -21.41 -6.28 54.83
N GLY A 350 -22.65 -6.38 55.33
CA GLY A 350 -23.21 -7.59 55.92
C GLY A 350 -22.57 -8.05 57.25
N PRO A 351 -22.36 -7.17 58.25
CA PRO A 351 -21.78 -7.56 59.54
C PRO A 351 -22.64 -8.59 60.29
N ASP A 352 -23.97 -8.47 60.19
CA ASP A 352 -24.92 -9.40 60.81
C ASP A 352 -24.87 -10.78 60.16
N ILE A 353 -24.81 -10.83 58.82
CA ILE A 353 -24.68 -12.09 58.04
C ILE A 353 -23.31 -12.75 58.34
N LYS A 354 -22.24 -11.95 58.47
CA LYS A 354 -20.92 -12.44 58.87
C LYS A 354 -20.95 -13.02 60.30
N GLY A 355 -21.69 -12.39 61.22
CA GLY A 355 -21.93 -12.90 62.57
C GLY A 355 -22.77 -14.18 62.58
N GLU A 356 -23.76 -14.29 61.70
CA GLU A 356 -24.56 -15.50 61.51
C GLU A 356 -23.75 -16.67 60.93
N ILE A 357 -22.90 -16.41 59.94
CA ILE A 357 -21.93 -17.39 59.41
C ILE A 357 -21.03 -17.91 60.53
N ALA A 358 -20.47 -17.03 61.37
CA ALA A 358 -19.62 -17.46 62.49
C ALA A 358 -20.37 -18.31 63.53
N LYS A 359 -21.65 -18.02 63.78
CA LYS A 359 -22.51 -18.85 64.65
C LYS A 359 -22.79 -20.21 64.02
N LEU A 360 -23.17 -20.25 62.75
CA LEU A 360 -23.42 -21.50 62.00
C LEU A 360 -22.15 -22.36 61.92
N GLU A 361 -20.99 -21.75 61.71
CA GLU A 361 -19.70 -22.45 61.73
C GLU A 361 -19.39 -23.05 63.11
N ALA A 362 -19.65 -22.32 64.19
CA ALA A 362 -19.49 -22.83 65.56
C ALA A 362 -20.48 -23.97 65.89
N GLU A 363 -21.73 -23.87 65.45
CA GLU A 363 -22.76 -24.91 65.62
C GLU A 363 -22.40 -26.18 64.83
N ILE A 364 -21.95 -26.03 63.58
CA ILE A 364 -21.44 -27.13 62.76
C ILE A 364 -20.22 -27.78 63.45
N TRP A 365 -19.30 -26.99 63.99
CA TRP A 365 -18.11 -27.51 64.67
C TRP A 365 -18.49 -28.30 65.94
N ALA A 366 -19.46 -27.82 66.72
CA ALA A 366 -19.99 -28.54 67.88
C ALA A 366 -20.68 -29.87 67.50
N ILE A 367 -21.36 -29.93 66.34
CA ILE A 367 -21.93 -31.18 65.83
C ILE A 367 -20.83 -32.12 65.31
N ILE A 368 -19.80 -31.59 64.64
CA ILE A 368 -18.62 -32.37 64.21
C ILE A 368 -17.93 -32.99 65.43
N ASP A 369 -17.77 -32.26 66.53
CA ASP A 369 -17.20 -32.81 67.77
C ASP A 369 -18.06 -33.91 68.40
N LYS A 370 -19.39 -33.75 68.39
CA LYS A 370 -20.33 -34.80 68.82
C LYS A 370 -20.27 -36.03 67.91
N ILE A 371 -20.06 -35.83 66.60
CA ILE A 371 -19.87 -36.90 65.62
C ILE A 371 -18.51 -37.59 65.79
N LYS A 372 -17.46 -36.85 66.19
CA LYS A 372 -16.12 -37.41 66.46
C LYS A 372 -16.06 -38.21 67.77
N ALA A 373 -16.86 -37.84 68.77
CA ALA A 373 -16.91 -38.53 70.07
C ALA A 373 -17.56 -39.92 70.01
N ASN A 374 -18.24 -40.26 68.91
CA ASN A 374 -18.80 -41.58 68.64
C ASN A 374 -18.44 -41.96 67.19
N PRO A 375 -17.30 -42.66 66.96
CA PRO A 375 -16.80 -42.84 65.61
C PRO A 375 -17.85 -43.59 64.78
N PRO A 376 -18.29 -43.02 63.64
CA PRO A 376 -19.14 -43.77 62.74
C PRO A 376 -18.37 -45.01 62.28
N ALA A 377 -19.11 -46.09 61.99
CA ALA A 377 -18.55 -47.23 61.31
C ALA A 377 -17.75 -46.75 60.08
N ASP A 378 -16.55 -47.30 59.91
CA ASP A 378 -15.58 -46.90 58.89
C ASP A 378 -16.16 -47.13 57.48
N THR A 379 -16.67 -46.06 56.84
CA THR A 379 -17.19 -46.07 55.45
C THR A 379 -16.14 -45.65 54.43
N THR A 380 -14.89 -45.40 54.84
CA THR A 380 -13.83 -44.80 54.01
C THR A 380 -13.60 -45.58 52.71
N ILE A 381 -13.78 -46.90 52.77
CA ILE A 381 -13.68 -47.79 51.60
C ILE A 381 -14.84 -47.57 50.61
N LEU A 382 -16.08 -47.48 51.09
CA LEU A 382 -17.28 -47.27 50.26
C LEU A 382 -17.31 -45.86 49.67
N ASP A 383 -16.91 -44.85 50.45
CA ASP A 383 -16.75 -43.47 49.99
C ASP A 383 -15.67 -43.38 48.89
N GLY A 384 -14.56 -44.10 49.05
CA GLY A 384 -13.53 -44.24 48.03
C GLY A 384 -14.05 -44.90 46.74
N GLN A 385 -14.90 -45.93 46.86
CA GLN A 385 -15.54 -46.58 45.70
C GLN A 385 -16.52 -45.65 44.98
N ILE A 386 -17.33 -44.88 45.71
CA ILE A 386 -18.22 -43.87 45.12
C ILE A 386 -17.41 -42.78 44.39
N ALA A 387 -16.30 -42.33 44.97
CA ALA A 387 -15.43 -41.34 44.32
C ALA A 387 -14.86 -41.86 42.99
N ILE A 388 -14.46 -43.13 42.93
CA ILE A 388 -14.00 -43.80 41.70
C ILE A 388 -15.12 -43.86 40.66
N GLU A 389 -16.33 -44.30 41.03
CA GLU A 389 -17.45 -44.39 40.10
C GLU A 389 -17.94 -43.00 39.62
N ARG A 390 -17.94 -41.99 40.49
CA ARG A 390 -18.23 -40.60 40.10
C ARG A 390 -17.17 -40.03 39.15
N ALA A 391 -15.90 -40.39 39.32
CA ALA A 391 -14.84 -40.00 38.39
C ALA A 391 -15.09 -40.57 36.98
N LYS A 392 -15.64 -41.79 36.86
CA LYS A 392 -16.05 -42.35 35.56
C LYS A 392 -17.19 -41.57 34.91
N ILE A 393 -18.20 -41.13 35.68
CA ILE A 393 -19.27 -40.26 35.16
C ILE A 393 -18.69 -38.93 34.66
N ALA A 394 -17.79 -38.31 35.42
CA ALA A 394 -17.12 -37.08 35.02
C ALA A 394 -16.31 -37.25 33.71
N GLN A 395 -15.68 -38.42 33.50
CA GLN A 395 -15.02 -38.75 32.23
C GLN A 395 -16.02 -38.85 31.06
N ILE A 396 -17.18 -39.49 31.28
CA ILE A 396 -18.24 -39.61 30.25
C ILE A 396 -18.84 -38.24 29.90
N ASP A 397 -19.11 -37.40 30.90
CA ASP A 397 -19.62 -36.05 30.66
C ASP A 397 -18.58 -35.17 29.96
N GLY A 398 -17.31 -35.26 30.38
CA GLY A 398 -16.17 -34.62 29.73
C GLY A 398 -16.06 -34.99 28.25
N ALA A 399 -16.23 -36.27 27.91
CA ALA A 399 -16.20 -36.76 26.53
C ALA A 399 -17.28 -36.14 25.65
N LYS A 400 -18.51 -35.97 26.13
CA LYS A 400 -19.59 -35.31 25.36
C LYS A 400 -19.24 -33.86 25.01
N THR A 401 -18.65 -33.13 25.96
CA THR A 401 -18.13 -31.77 25.70
C THR A 401 -17.02 -31.77 24.65
N THR A 402 -16.09 -32.73 24.74
CA THR A 402 -15.01 -32.89 23.76
C THR A 402 -15.53 -33.24 22.36
N GLU A 403 -16.50 -34.15 22.24
CA GLU A 403 -17.17 -34.48 20.99
C GLU A 403 -17.88 -33.27 20.37
N THR A 404 -18.58 -32.50 21.20
CA THR A 404 -19.21 -31.25 20.77
C THR A 404 -18.17 -30.28 20.22
N ARG A 405 -17.04 -30.13 20.93
CA ARG A 405 -15.94 -29.27 20.50
C ARG A 405 -15.30 -29.72 19.18
N ILE A 406 -15.13 -31.03 18.98
CA ILE A 406 -14.63 -31.60 17.71
C ILE A 406 -15.59 -31.28 16.57
N LYS A 407 -16.91 -31.43 16.80
CA LYS A 407 -17.93 -31.10 15.80
C LYS A 407 -17.91 -29.62 15.44
N ASP A 408 -17.74 -28.74 16.42
CA ASP A 408 -17.62 -27.29 16.20
C ASP A 408 -16.37 -26.96 15.37
N LEU A 409 -15.23 -27.56 15.70
CA LEU A 409 -13.99 -27.39 14.93
C LEU A 409 -14.14 -27.90 13.48
N GLY A 410 -14.85 -29.01 13.25
CA GLY A 410 -15.13 -29.52 11.90
C GLY A 410 -16.08 -28.62 11.11
N ASN A 411 -17.02 -27.94 11.77
CA ASN A 411 -17.87 -26.93 11.12
C ASN A 411 -17.07 -25.66 10.80
N GLU A 412 -16.17 -25.24 11.70
CA GLU A 412 -15.24 -24.13 11.51
C GLU A 412 -14.34 -24.39 10.28
N GLU A 413 -13.76 -25.59 10.18
CA GLU A 413 -12.93 -26.00 9.04
C GLU A 413 -13.68 -25.88 7.70
N LYS A 414 -14.91 -26.41 7.63
CA LYS A 414 -15.74 -26.32 6.40
C LYS A 414 -16.03 -24.86 6.02
N LYS A 415 -16.34 -24.02 7.01
CA LYS A 415 -16.63 -22.60 6.77
C LYS A 415 -15.38 -21.86 6.27
N LEU A 416 -14.24 -22.10 6.91
CA LEU A 416 -12.96 -21.51 6.54
C LEU A 416 -12.50 -21.96 5.15
N ALA A 417 -12.71 -23.24 4.79
CA ALA A 417 -12.41 -23.75 3.46
C ALA A 417 -13.25 -23.05 2.37
N ALA A 418 -14.55 -22.87 2.60
CA ALA A 418 -15.42 -22.15 1.67
C ALA A 418 -15.03 -20.66 1.54
N GLU A 419 -14.65 -20.00 2.65
CA GLU A 419 -14.16 -18.63 2.61
C GLU A 419 -12.82 -18.53 1.86
N TYR A 420 -11.93 -19.49 2.04
CA TYR A 420 -10.67 -19.56 1.31
C TYR A 420 -10.89 -19.71 -0.20
N GLU A 421 -11.82 -20.57 -0.61
CA GLU A 421 -12.18 -20.76 -2.02
C GLU A 421 -12.74 -19.48 -2.67
N ASP A 422 -13.60 -18.73 -1.97
CA ASP A 422 -14.07 -17.44 -2.48
C ASP A 422 -12.93 -16.42 -2.59
N LEU A 423 -12.02 -16.37 -1.62
CA LEU A 423 -10.84 -15.51 -1.70
C LEU A 423 -9.91 -15.90 -2.87
N GLU A 424 -9.78 -17.19 -3.19
CA GLU A 424 -9.06 -17.66 -4.38
C GLU A 424 -9.75 -17.21 -5.68
N ARG A 425 -11.08 -17.33 -5.73
CA ARG A 425 -11.88 -16.82 -6.85
C ARG A 425 -11.67 -15.32 -7.06
N GLN A 426 -11.66 -14.53 -5.98
CA GLN A 426 -11.37 -13.09 -6.04
C GLN A 426 -9.96 -12.81 -6.58
N THR A 427 -8.94 -13.57 -6.17
CA THR A 427 -7.58 -13.47 -6.73
C THR A 427 -7.59 -13.70 -8.24
N ASN A 428 -8.22 -14.78 -8.70
CA ASN A 428 -8.31 -15.10 -10.13
C ASN A 428 -9.01 -14.01 -10.94
N LEU A 429 -10.07 -13.40 -10.40
CA LEU A 429 -10.76 -12.28 -11.05
C LEU A 429 -9.88 -11.03 -11.16
N MET A 430 -9.12 -10.71 -10.10
CA MET A 430 -8.18 -9.58 -10.14
C MET A 430 -7.05 -9.82 -11.14
N GLU A 431 -6.50 -11.03 -11.23
CA GLU A 431 -5.47 -11.38 -12.20
C GLU A 431 -6.00 -11.29 -13.63
N ARG A 432 -7.20 -11.84 -13.86
CA ARG A 432 -7.88 -11.76 -15.14
C ARG A 432 -8.13 -10.31 -15.57
N PHE A 433 -8.58 -9.45 -14.66
CA PHE A 433 -8.75 -8.03 -14.97
C PHE A 433 -7.46 -7.39 -15.48
N ILE A 434 -6.32 -7.69 -14.86
CA ILE A 434 -5.03 -7.13 -15.29
C ILE A 434 -4.66 -7.67 -16.68
N VAL A 435 -4.82 -8.97 -16.90
CA VAL A 435 -4.55 -9.58 -18.22
C VAL A 435 -5.44 -8.96 -19.29
N SER A 436 -6.76 -8.86 -19.06
CA SER A 436 -7.70 -8.25 -19.99
C SER A 436 -7.38 -6.76 -20.24
N LYS A 437 -7.00 -6.00 -19.20
CA LYS A 437 -6.59 -4.59 -19.36
C LYS A 437 -5.35 -4.47 -20.26
N VAL A 438 -4.38 -5.35 -20.05
CA VAL A 438 -3.14 -5.43 -20.81
C VAL A 438 -3.42 -5.79 -22.28
N GLU A 439 -4.20 -6.84 -22.53
CA GLU A 439 -4.57 -7.29 -23.88
C GLU A 439 -5.33 -6.19 -24.63
N MET A 440 -6.32 -5.56 -23.99
CA MET A 440 -7.07 -4.46 -24.60
C MET A 440 -6.18 -3.26 -24.95
N LEU A 441 -5.17 -2.97 -24.11
CA LEU A 441 -4.22 -1.89 -24.35
C LEU A 441 -3.31 -2.21 -25.53
N GLU A 442 -2.83 -3.46 -25.61
CA GLU A 442 -2.04 -3.95 -26.73
C GLU A 442 -2.86 -3.93 -28.04
N ASP A 443 -4.10 -4.42 -28.02
CA ASP A 443 -5.01 -4.41 -29.17
C ASP A 443 -5.35 -2.98 -29.63
N ARG A 444 -5.61 -2.08 -28.69
CA ARG A 444 -5.88 -0.66 -28.99
C ARG A 444 -4.66 -0.02 -29.66
N ILE A 445 -3.46 -0.31 -29.17
CA ILE A 445 -2.22 0.17 -29.80
C ILE A 445 -2.06 -0.40 -31.19
N ASN A 446 -2.16 -1.72 -31.32
CA ASN A 446 -1.98 -2.42 -32.59
C ASN A 446 -3.01 -2.01 -33.65
N SER A 447 -4.23 -1.61 -33.26
CA SER A 447 -5.26 -1.12 -34.17
C SER A 447 -4.91 0.19 -34.90
N ARG A 448 -3.89 0.93 -34.42
CA ARG A 448 -3.43 2.19 -35.04
C ARG A 448 -2.44 1.98 -36.17
N PHE A 449 -1.86 0.80 -36.28
CA PHE A 449 -0.77 0.49 -37.20
C PHE A 449 -1.25 -0.51 -38.26
N ASP A 450 -0.95 -0.25 -39.53
CA ASP A 450 -1.39 -1.12 -40.61
C ASP A 450 -0.57 -2.42 -40.65
N LEU A 451 0.74 -2.31 -40.37
CA LEU A 451 1.71 -3.41 -40.45
C LEU A 451 2.29 -3.77 -39.07
N ALA A 452 2.76 -2.78 -38.32
CA ALA A 452 3.49 -3.00 -37.08
C ALA A 452 2.56 -3.60 -36.01
N ARG A 453 3.05 -4.60 -35.29
CA ARG A 453 2.43 -5.12 -34.06
C ARG A 453 3.43 -4.98 -32.93
N PHE A 454 2.94 -4.65 -31.75
CA PHE A 454 3.74 -4.44 -30.57
C PHE A 454 3.30 -5.40 -29.50
N LYS A 455 4.24 -6.23 -29.04
CA LYS A 455 4.10 -6.99 -27.80
C LYS A 455 4.61 -6.13 -26.66
N LEU A 456 3.71 -5.72 -25.77
CA LEU A 456 4.01 -4.78 -24.69
C LEU A 456 4.13 -5.46 -23.33
N PHE A 457 3.69 -6.71 -23.24
CA PHE A 457 3.74 -7.46 -22.00
C PHE A 457 4.17 -8.91 -22.27
N ASP A 458 4.90 -9.47 -21.31
CA ASP A 458 5.25 -10.88 -21.27
C ASP A 458 4.53 -11.54 -20.11
N ILE A 459 3.59 -12.42 -20.44
CA ILE A 459 2.90 -13.27 -19.46
C ILE A 459 3.82 -14.44 -19.15
N GLN A 460 4.35 -14.44 -17.93
CA GLN A 460 5.21 -15.50 -17.42
C GLN A 460 4.40 -16.78 -17.17
N VAL A 461 5.10 -17.93 -17.14
CA VAL A 461 4.49 -19.25 -16.89
C VAL A 461 3.77 -19.32 -15.54
N ASN A 462 4.19 -18.51 -14.57
CA ASN A 462 3.56 -18.38 -13.25
C ASN A 462 2.42 -17.34 -13.19
N GLY A 463 1.98 -16.79 -14.33
CA GLY A 463 0.94 -15.76 -14.40
C GLY A 463 1.41 -14.33 -14.10
N GLY A 464 2.70 -14.14 -13.79
CA GLY A 464 3.29 -12.81 -13.63
C GLY A 464 3.32 -12.03 -14.95
N ILE A 465 3.15 -10.71 -14.90
CA ILE A 465 3.18 -9.85 -16.09
C ILE A 465 4.42 -8.97 -16.02
N ASN A 466 5.31 -9.10 -17.00
CA ASN A 466 6.45 -8.22 -17.16
C ASN A 466 6.20 -7.23 -18.29
N GLU A 467 6.58 -5.98 -18.08
CA GLU A 467 6.56 -4.99 -19.15
C GLU A 467 7.67 -5.27 -20.17
N THR A 468 7.35 -5.12 -21.45
CA THR A 468 8.29 -5.22 -22.56
C THR A 468 7.85 -4.29 -23.70
N CYS A 469 8.62 -4.26 -24.78
CA CYS A 469 8.20 -3.65 -26.03
C CYS A 469 8.97 -4.29 -27.18
N VAL A 470 8.34 -5.24 -27.85
CA VAL A 470 8.88 -5.92 -29.03
C VAL A 470 8.03 -5.59 -30.23
N THR A 471 8.66 -5.01 -31.25
CA THR A 471 8.02 -4.76 -32.55
C THR A 471 8.04 -6.06 -33.36
N LEU A 472 6.89 -6.42 -33.89
CA LEU A 472 6.61 -7.65 -34.63
C LEU A 472 5.97 -7.29 -35.97
N PHE A 473 6.24 -8.09 -36.99
CA PHE A 473 5.49 -8.09 -38.24
C PHE A 473 5.24 -9.52 -38.65
N ASN A 474 3.97 -9.88 -38.87
CA ASN A 474 3.54 -11.28 -39.11
C ASN A 474 4.11 -12.29 -38.09
N GLY A 475 4.18 -11.88 -36.82
CA GLY A 475 4.71 -12.70 -35.72
C GLY A 475 6.24 -12.78 -35.63
N VAL A 476 6.97 -12.16 -36.56
CA VAL A 476 8.44 -12.17 -36.59
C VAL A 476 9.00 -10.88 -35.96
N PRO A 477 9.95 -10.96 -35.01
CA PRO A 477 10.51 -9.77 -34.38
C PRO A 477 11.42 -8.94 -35.30
N TYR A 478 11.28 -7.62 -35.17
CA TYR A 478 12.14 -6.63 -35.82
C TYR A 478 13.59 -6.76 -35.32
N GLY A 479 14.57 -6.75 -36.23
CA GLY A 479 16.00 -6.79 -35.92
C GLY A 479 16.61 -8.17 -35.68
N SER A 480 15.78 -9.22 -35.51
CA SER A 480 16.28 -10.59 -35.30
C SER A 480 15.76 -11.62 -36.31
N GLY A 481 14.69 -11.32 -37.06
CA GLY A 481 14.17 -12.25 -38.06
C GLY A 481 13.51 -11.63 -39.30
N LEU A 482 13.28 -10.31 -39.31
CA LEU A 482 12.69 -9.64 -40.47
C LEU A 482 13.74 -9.38 -41.56
N ASN A 483 13.32 -9.43 -42.82
CA ASN A 483 14.15 -8.98 -43.93
C ASN A 483 14.16 -7.44 -43.99
N THR A 484 15.21 -6.86 -44.60
CA THR A 484 15.42 -5.41 -44.65
C THR A 484 14.24 -4.64 -45.25
N GLY A 485 13.59 -5.18 -46.29
CA GLY A 485 12.44 -4.52 -46.90
C GLY A 485 11.21 -4.48 -45.99
N ALA A 486 10.94 -5.56 -45.26
CA ALA A 486 9.88 -5.61 -44.26
C ALA A 486 10.18 -4.67 -43.09
N GLU A 487 11.44 -4.61 -42.63
CA GLU A 487 11.85 -3.66 -41.58
C GLU A 487 11.62 -2.21 -42.00
N ILE A 488 12.00 -1.84 -43.22
CA ILE A 488 11.76 -0.50 -43.76
C ILE A 488 10.26 -0.19 -43.80
N ASN A 489 9.42 -1.09 -44.33
CA ASN A 489 7.98 -0.87 -44.42
C ASN A 489 7.30 -0.78 -43.05
N VAL A 490 7.71 -1.60 -42.08
CA VAL A 490 7.26 -1.49 -40.68
C VAL A 490 7.65 -0.15 -40.09
N GLY A 491 8.89 0.30 -40.33
CA GLY A 491 9.35 1.62 -39.91
C GLY A 491 8.53 2.77 -40.51
N ILE A 492 8.16 2.66 -41.79
CA ILE A 492 7.32 3.66 -42.48
C ILE A 492 5.90 3.68 -41.91
N ASP A 493 5.31 2.52 -41.61
CA ASP A 493 4.00 2.43 -40.96
C ASP A 493 3.98 3.11 -39.59
N ILE A 494 5.06 2.93 -38.81
CA ILE A 494 5.25 3.62 -37.54
C ILE A 494 5.34 5.14 -37.75
N ILE A 495 6.15 5.58 -38.72
CA ILE A 495 6.27 7.02 -39.06
C ILE A 495 4.92 7.61 -39.43
N ARG A 496 4.15 6.92 -40.27
CA ARG A 496 2.83 7.40 -40.72
C ARG A 496 1.91 7.61 -39.52
N THR A 497 1.83 6.62 -38.63
CA THR A 497 1.01 6.69 -37.41
C THR A 497 1.46 7.81 -36.47
N LEU A 498 2.77 7.95 -36.26
CA LEU A 498 3.32 9.00 -35.40
C LEU A 498 3.18 10.40 -36.02
N SER A 499 3.30 10.53 -37.34
CA SER A 499 3.10 11.80 -38.06
C SER A 499 1.67 12.29 -37.88
N ASP A 500 0.70 11.38 -37.97
CA ASP A 500 -0.70 11.67 -37.70
C ASP A 500 -0.97 12.03 -36.24
N PHE A 501 -0.26 11.42 -35.28
CA PHE A 501 -0.37 11.74 -33.86
C PHE A 501 0.20 13.14 -33.54
N TYR A 502 1.45 13.41 -33.93
CA TYR A 502 2.12 14.69 -33.68
C TYR A 502 1.61 15.83 -34.57
N LYS A 503 0.80 15.53 -35.59
CA LYS A 503 0.31 16.49 -36.59
C LYS A 503 1.46 17.20 -37.33
N VAL A 504 2.55 16.48 -37.55
CA VAL A 504 3.72 16.97 -38.30
C VAL A 504 4.02 16.02 -39.44
N GLN A 505 4.20 16.58 -40.63
CA GLN A 505 4.69 15.87 -41.81
C GLN A 505 6.15 16.26 -42.05
N ALA A 506 7.05 15.28 -41.98
CA ALA A 506 8.47 15.47 -42.25
C ALA A 506 8.91 14.60 -43.46
N PRO A 507 9.98 14.99 -44.19
CA PRO A 507 10.53 14.15 -45.24
C PRO A 507 11.08 12.83 -44.68
N VAL A 508 10.69 11.70 -45.28
CA VAL A 508 11.16 10.37 -44.86
C VAL A 508 12.35 9.97 -45.71
N PHE A 509 13.48 9.72 -45.05
CA PHE A 509 14.71 9.23 -45.65
C PHE A 509 14.74 7.71 -45.56
N ILE A 510 14.73 7.05 -46.72
CA ILE A 510 14.78 5.60 -46.82
C ILE A 510 16.16 5.25 -47.33
N ASP A 511 17.00 4.73 -46.44
CA ASP A 511 18.29 4.17 -46.78
C ASP A 511 18.14 2.72 -47.28
N HIS A 512 19.05 2.27 -48.14
CA HIS A 512 18.98 0.97 -48.81
C HIS A 512 17.67 0.75 -49.58
N ALA A 513 17.16 1.79 -50.24
CA ALA A 513 15.88 1.74 -50.94
C ALA A 513 15.84 0.69 -52.07
N GLU A 514 17.00 0.26 -52.59
CA GLU A 514 17.14 -0.85 -53.54
C GLU A 514 16.73 -2.21 -52.96
N SER A 515 16.69 -2.35 -51.62
CA SER A 515 16.31 -3.57 -50.92
C SER A 515 14.80 -3.73 -50.76
N VAL A 516 14.00 -2.77 -51.26
CA VAL A 516 12.53 -2.75 -51.11
C VAL A 516 11.86 -2.70 -52.48
N THR A 517 11.07 -3.73 -52.80
CA THR A 517 10.33 -3.81 -54.07
C THR A 517 9.11 -2.90 -54.11
N ASP A 518 8.34 -2.87 -53.02
CA ASP A 518 7.17 -2.02 -52.84
C ASP A 518 7.30 -1.23 -51.54
N ILE A 519 7.62 0.06 -51.67
CA ILE A 519 7.83 0.96 -50.55
C ILE A 519 6.48 1.54 -50.14
N LEU A 520 6.09 1.30 -48.88
CA LEU A 520 4.89 1.89 -48.30
C LEU A 520 4.94 3.42 -48.44
N ASN A 521 3.83 4.03 -48.86
CA ASN A 521 3.75 5.49 -48.97
C ASN A 521 3.68 6.13 -47.57
N PRO A 522 4.68 6.94 -47.16
CA PRO A 522 4.66 7.60 -45.85
C PRO A 522 3.62 8.73 -45.74
N GLY A 523 3.03 9.17 -46.85
CA GLY A 523 2.12 10.33 -46.87
C GLY A 523 2.85 11.69 -46.83
N SER A 524 4.18 11.67 -46.92
CA SER A 524 5.04 12.86 -46.96
C SER A 524 6.11 12.72 -48.06
N GLN A 525 6.93 13.76 -48.23
CA GLN A 525 8.06 13.71 -49.17
C GLN A 525 8.97 12.52 -48.83
N THR A 526 9.26 11.68 -49.83
CA THR A 526 10.15 10.53 -49.66
C THR A 526 11.48 10.80 -50.35
N ILE A 527 12.58 10.60 -49.64
CA ILE A 527 13.94 10.69 -50.17
C ILE A 527 14.52 9.27 -50.13
N LYS A 528 14.68 8.68 -51.31
CA LYS A 528 15.24 7.33 -51.47
C LYS A 528 16.74 7.43 -51.66
N LEU A 529 17.50 6.74 -50.83
CA LEU A 529 18.94 6.56 -50.99
C LEU A 529 19.14 5.14 -51.52
N SER A 530 19.77 5.02 -52.69
CA SER A 530 20.03 3.74 -53.31
C SER A 530 21.46 3.64 -53.83
N VAL A 531 22.04 2.45 -53.72
CA VAL A 531 23.36 2.16 -54.31
C VAL A 531 23.22 1.89 -55.80
N ASP A 532 24.00 2.60 -56.62
CA ASP A 532 24.15 2.33 -58.05
C ASP A 532 25.64 2.21 -58.38
N GLU A 533 26.05 1.06 -58.90
CA GLU A 533 27.44 0.78 -59.29
C GLU A 533 27.97 1.78 -60.32
N ASN A 534 27.10 2.34 -61.15
CA ASN A 534 27.48 3.30 -62.19
C ASN A 534 27.65 4.73 -61.65
N ALA A 535 27.11 5.02 -60.46
CA ALA A 535 27.17 6.34 -59.84
C ALA A 535 28.43 6.51 -58.98
N LYS A 536 29.56 6.88 -59.61
CA LYS A 536 30.85 7.13 -58.92
C LYS A 536 30.84 8.33 -57.97
N VAL A 537 29.84 9.20 -58.07
CA VAL A 537 29.62 10.38 -57.23
C VAL A 537 28.14 10.47 -56.87
N LEU A 538 27.79 11.12 -55.76
CA LEU A 538 26.40 11.31 -55.35
C LEU A 538 25.62 12.05 -56.45
N GLN A 539 24.58 11.40 -56.97
CA GLN A 539 23.64 11.98 -57.91
C GLN A 539 22.30 12.20 -57.22
N VAL A 540 21.61 13.28 -57.59
CA VAL A 540 20.29 13.63 -57.03
C VAL A 540 19.31 13.76 -58.18
N GLU A 541 18.30 12.89 -58.21
CA GLU A 541 17.19 12.94 -59.15
C GLU A 541 15.92 13.36 -58.41
N CYS A 542 15.23 14.39 -58.90
CA CYS A 542 13.91 14.75 -58.42
C CYS A 542 12.86 14.12 -59.35
N ARG A 543 11.97 13.30 -58.80
CA ARG A 543 10.87 12.67 -59.54
C ARG A 543 9.53 13.23 -59.10
#